data_AF-A0A640W744-F1
#
_entry.id   AF-A0A640W744-F1
#
_cell.length_a   1.000
_cell.length_b   1.000
_cell.length_c   1.000
_cell.angle_alpha   90.00
_cell.angle_beta   90.00
_cell.angle_gamma   90.00
#
_symmetry.space_group_name_H-M   'P 1'
#
loop_
_entity.id
_entity.type
_entity.pdbx_description
1 polymer ?
#
loop_
_entity_poly.entity_id
_entity_poly.type
_entity_poly.pdbx_seq_one_letter_code
_entity_poly.pdbx_strand_id
1 'polypeptide(L)'
;MKVFADADAYLGSSEFRFFSSGYKKVSYELSDEVVRNYDYSAKLKLVYPEDWSVKKENKLPPHLSSIDVILMSTRSCDKILASRNKESFEITQIKIRASREPLENLNSVRVTFEVMSESEHTVMLSGKVGNMSVALEVINKDRSDLQLSSNFSVEGFKHSRQSIENIRLKNKGGLKFQAQR
;
A
#
# COMPACT_ATOMS: atom_id res chain seq x y z
N MET A 1 -1.21 26.78 17.66
CA MET A 1 -1.44 25.37 17.24
C MET A 1 -2.71 25.37 16.41
N LYS A 2 -2.70 24.86 15.17
CA LYS A 2 -3.92 24.75 14.37
C LYS A 2 -4.53 23.36 14.58
N VAL A 3 -5.83 23.33 14.80
CA VAL A 3 -6.62 22.10 14.94
C VAL A 3 -7.55 22.02 13.75
N PHE A 4 -7.56 20.86 13.11
CA PHE A 4 -8.49 20.54 12.01
C PHE A 4 -9.36 19.37 12.46
N ALA A 5 -10.66 19.44 12.15
CA ALA A 5 -11.60 18.38 12.51
C ALA A 5 -11.19 17.06 11.85
N ASP A 6 -10.81 17.13 10.58
CA ASP A 6 -10.38 16.00 9.76
C ASP A 6 -9.33 16.42 8.71
N ALA A 7 -8.93 15.46 7.89
CA ALA A 7 -7.99 15.68 6.80
C ALA A 7 -8.57 16.56 5.67
N ASP A 8 -9.88 16.52 5.43
CA ASP A 8 -10.52 17.29 4.35
C ASP A 8 -10.59 18.78 4.70
N ALA A 9 -10.80 19.12 5.97
CA ALA A 9 -10.73 20.47 6.50
C ALA A 9 -9.34 21.11 6.33
N TYR A 10 -8.27 20.31 6.21
CA TYR A 10 -6.91 20.80 5.98
C TYR A 10 -6.49 20.73 4.50
N LEU A 11 -6.83 19.65 3.80
CA LEU A 11 -6.29 19.32 2.48
C LEU A 11 -7.30 19.51 1.33
N GLY A 12 -8.54 19.91 1.64
CA GLY A 12 -9.65 19.94 0.69
C GLY A 12 -10.32 18.57 0.50
N SER A 13 -11.44 18.55 -0.24
CA SER A 13 -12.27 17.36 -0.43
C SER A 13 -11.46 16.12 -0.87
N SER A 14 -11.72 15.01 -0.20
CA SER A 14 -11.17 13.68 -0.50
C SER A 14 -11.52 13.14 -1.89
N GLU A 15 -12.64 13.56 -2.47
CA GLU A 15 -13.17 13.06 -3.76
C GLU A 15 -12.25 13.35 -4.95
N PHE A 16 -11.41 14.38 -4.83
CA PHE A 16 -10.53 14.85 -5.91
C PHE A 16 -9.05 14.57 -5.64
N ARG A 17 -8.71 13.85 -4.55
CA ARG A 17 -7.31 13.59 -4.15
C ARG A 17 -6.95 12.13 -4.35
N PHE A 18 -5.81 11.90 -5.01
CA PHE A 18 -5.29 10.54 -5.27
C PHE A 18 -5.09 9.75 -3.96
N PHE A 19 -4.37 10.32 -2.98
CA PHE A 19 -4.14 9.73 -1.66
C PHE A 19 -5.36 9.76 -0.72
N SER A 20 -6.57 9.90 -1.27
CA SER A 20 -7.80 9.91 -0.49
C SER A 20 -8.86 8.98 -1.06
N SER A 21 -9.47 9.32 -2.20
CA SER A 21 -10.42 8.42 -2.86
C SER A 21 -9.89 7.89 -4.20
N GLY A 22 -8.90 8.55 -4.81
CA GLY A 22 -8.37 8.16 -6.12
C GLY A 22 -7.74 6.76 -6.13
N TYR A 23 -6.99 6.38 -5.08
CA TYR A 23 -6.40 5.04 -4.98
C TYR A 23 -7.46 3.92 -4.97
N LYS A 24 -8.68 4.21 -4.50
CA LYS A 24 -9.77 3.23 -4.45
C LYS A 24 -10.28 2.85 -5.83
N LYS A 25 -10.10 3.74 -6.80
CA LYS A 25 -10.52 3.57 -8.19
C LYS A 25 -9.51 2.77 -9.03
N VAL A 26 -8.34 2.44 -8.49
CA VAL A 26 -7.32 1.64 -9.21
C VAL A 26 -7.80 0.19 -9.34
N SER A 27 -7.78 -0.35 -10.55
CA SER A 27 -8.06 -1.77 -10.80
C SER A 27 -6.78 -2.59 -10.74
N TYR A 28 -6.87 -3.80 -10.17
CA TYR A 28 -5.75 -4.73 -10.01
C TYR A 28 -6.13 -6.06 -10.66
N GLU A 29 -5.33 -6.52 -11.60
CA GLU A 29 -5.49 -7.81 -12.27
C GLU A 29 -4.21 -8.63 -12.03
N LEU A 30 -4.33 -9.76 -11.34
CA LEU A 30 -3.22 -10.68 -11.07
C LEU A 30 -3.30 -11.87 -12.03
N SER A 31 -2.15 -12.26 -12.56
CA SER A 31 -1.96 -13.42 -13.43
C SER A 31 -0.69 -14.17 -13.04
N ASP A 32 -0.55 -15.41 -13.51
CA ASP A 32 0.60 -16.27 -13.24
C ASP A 32 0.94 -16.37 -11.73
N GLU A 33 -0.10 -16.44 -10.87
CA GLU A 33 0.08 -16.51 -9.41
C GLU A 33 0.63 -17.89 -9.04
N VAL A 34 1.81 -17.92 -8.43
CA VAL A 34 2.47 -19.12 -7.90
C VAL A 34 2.70 -18.90 -6.41
N VAL A 35 2.15 -19.79 -5.61
CA VAL A 35 2.30 -19.79 -4.14
C VAL A 35 2.99 -21.08 -3.72
N ARG A 36 4.07 -20.94 -2.96
CA ARG A 36 4.78 -22.05 -2.30
C ARG A 36 4.92 -21.73 -0.81
N ASN A 37 5.32 -22.73 -0.04
CA ASN A 37 5.45 -22.59 1.42
C ASN A 37 6.37 -21.44 1.87
N TYR A 38 7.33 -21.01 1.06
CA TYR A 38 8.29 -19.97 1.43
C TYR A 38 8.42 -18.86 0.39
N ASP A 39 7.64 -18.91 -0.68
CA ASP A 39 7.71 -17.91 -1.75
C ASP A 39 6.36 -17.67 -2.41
N TYR A 40 6.24 -16.48 -2.98
CA TYR A 40 5.12 -16.03 -3.77
C TYR A 40 5.63 -15.30 -5.00
N SER A 41 5.01 -15.55 -6.14
CA SER A 41 5.22 -14.72 -7.33
C SER A 41 3.95 -14.54 -8.14
N ALA A 42 3.82 -13.40 -8.81
CA ALA A 42 2.73 -13.11 -9.72
C ALA A 42 3.12 -12.00 -10.71
N LYS A 43 2.28 -11.81 -11.73
CA LYS A 43 2.25 -10.60 -12.55
C LYS A 43 1.03 -9.77 -12.20
N LEU A 44 1.25 -8.49 -12.00
CA LEU A 44 0.23 -7.50 -11.67
C LEU A 44 0.06 -6.54 -12.84
N LYS A 45 -1.19 -6.35 -13.25
CA LYS A 45 -1.61 -5.23 -14.10
C LYS A 45 -2.40 -4.23 -13.27
N LEU A 46 -2.03 -2.95 -13.37
CA LEU A 46 -2.74 -1.85 -12.72
C LEU A 46 -3.36 -0.94 -13.77
N VAL A 47 -4.63 -0.59 -13.55
CA VAL A 47 -5.35 0.39 -14.37
C VAL A 47 -5.78 1.54 -13.48
N TYR A 48 -5.17 2.71 -13.70
CA TYR A 48 -5.51 3.94 -13.01
C TYR A 48 -6.67 4.64 -13.72
N PRO A 49 -7.53 5.37 -12.99
CA PRO A 49 -8.59 6.13 -13.61
C PRO A 49 -8.01 7.31 -14.42
N GLU A 50 -8.73 7.80 -15.43
CA GLU A 50 -8.24 8.88 -16.30
C GLU A 50 -8.00 10.21 -15.57
N ASP A 51 -8.64 10.38 -14.40
CA ASP A 51 -8.57 11.55 -13.53
C ASP A 51 -7.47 11.44 -12.45
N TRP A 52 -6.60 10.42 -12.48
CA TRP A 52 -5.68 10.10 -11.38
C TRP A 52 -4.72 11.24 -10.99
N SER A 53 -4.37 12.11 -11.93
CA SER A 53 -3.50 13.27 -11.70
C SER A 53 -3.75 14.35 -12.76
N VAL A 54 -4.81 15.15 -12.54
CA VAL A 54 -5.11 16.34 -13.35
C VAL A 54 -4.41 17.55 -12.73
N LYS A 55 -3.25 17.93 -13.26
CA LYS A 55 -2.73 19.30 -13.09
C LYS A 55 -3.16 20.10 -14.32
N LYS A 56 -3.57 21.36 -14.09
CA LYS A 56 -4.29 22.27 -15.01
C LYS A 56 -4.00 22.13 -16.52
N GLU A 57 -2.80 21.75 -16.94
CA GLU A 57 -2.41 21.67 -18.36
C GLU A 57 -1.65 20.39 -18.76
N ASN A 58 -1.29 19.49 -17.83
CA ASN A 58 -0.52 18.27 -18.14
C ASN A 58 -1.00 17.07 -17.32
N LYS A 59 -1.41 15.99 -18.01
CA LYS A 59 -1.64 14.68 -17.39
C LYS A 59 -0.29 14.01 -17.13
N LEU A 60 0.00 13.69 -15.86
CA LEU A 60 1.18 12.88 -15.54
C LEU A 60 0.90 11.40 -15.83
N PRO A 61 1.86 10.66 -16.41
CA PRO A 61 1.71 9.23 -16.61
C PRO A 61 1.52 8.51 -15.27
N PRO A 62 0.53 7.59 -15.16
CA PRO A 62 0.38 6.73 -13.99
C PRO A 62 1.67 5.97 -13.68
N HIS A 63 1.99 5.89 -12.39
CA HIS A 63 3.13 5.10 -11.92
C HIS A 63 2.76 4.32 -10.67
N LEU A 64 3.45 3.20 -10.47
CA LEU A 64 3.28 2.33 -9.31
C LEU A 64 3.42 3.13 -8.01
N SER A 65 2.37 3.17 -7.20
CA SER A 65 2.33 3.92 -5.96
C SER A 65 2.72 3.08 -4.76
N SER A 66 3.14 3.72 -3.66
CA SER A 66 3.40 3.01 -2.40
C SER A 66 2.16 2.30 -1.85
N ILE A 67 0.94 2.76 -2.17
CA ILE A 67 -0.30 2.07 -1.76
C ILE A 67 -0.38 0.72 -2.46
N ASP A 68 -0.11 0.65 -3.76
CA ASP A 68 -0.12 -0.61 -4.50
C ASP A 68 0.93 -1.57 -3.95
N VAL A 69 2.11 -1.04 -3.61
CA VAL A 69 3.17 -1.83 -2.97
C VAL A 69 2.71 -2.40 -1.64
N ILE A 70 2.09 -1.59 -0.77
CA ILE A 70 1.54 -2.06 0.51
C ILE A 70 0.51 -3.16 0.26
N LEU A 71 -0.44 -2.95 -0.65
CA LEU A 71 -1.49 -3.92 -0.97
C LEU A 71 -0.92 -5.26 -1.42
N MET A 72 0.02 -5.23 -2.36
CA MET A 72 0.63 -6.44 -2.90
C MET A 72 1.54 -7.13 -1.88
N SER A 73 2.21 -6.37 -1.02
CA SER A 73 3.04 -6.91 0.05
C SER A 73 2.21 -7.66 1.07
N THR A 74 1.11 -7.05 1.54
CA THR A 74 0.18 -7.67 2.48
C THR A 74 -0.48 -8.91 1.88
N ARG A 75 -0.94 -8.85 0.62
CA ARG A 75 -1.51 -10.01 -0.07
C ARG A 75 -0.48 -11.15 -0.22
N SER A 76 0.75 -10.83 -0.61
CA SER A 76 1.80 -11.85 -0.79
C SER A 76 2.13 -12.53 0.54
N CYS A 77 2.20 -11.75 1.61
CA CYS A 77 2.35 -12.27 2.97
C CYS A 77 1.21 -13.21 3.36
N ASP A 78 -0.03 -12.78 3.16
CA ASP A 78 -1.23 -13.57 3.45
C ASP A 78 -1.23 -14.91 2.68
N LYS A 79 -0.92 -14.88 1.38
CA LYS A 79 -0.80 -16.09 0.55
C LYS A 79 0.28 -17.06 1.05
N ILE A 80 1.45 -16.55 1.40
CA ILE A 80 2.55 -17.37 1.92
C ILE A 80 2.13 -18.00 3.25
N LEU A 81 1.60 -17.23 4.19
CA LEU A 81 1.17 -17.74 5.50
C LEU A 81 0.02 -18.75 5.38
N ALA A 82 -0.99 -18.45 4.55
CA ALA A 82 -2.10 -19.35 4.28
C ALA A 82 -1.64 -20.71 3.71
N SER A 83 -0.65 -20.72 2.81
CA SER A 83 -0.07 -21.98 2.26
C SER A 83 0.57 -22.89 3.33
N ARG A 84 0.81 -22.34 4.52
CA ARG A 84 1.45 -23.01 5.65
C ARG A 84 0.49 -23.24 6.81
N ASN A 85 -0.81 -23.05 6.59
CA ASN A 85 -1.86 -23.12 7.63
C ASN A 85 -1.59 -22.17 8.82
N LYS A 86 -1.07 -20.97 8.53
CA LYS A 86 -0.76 -19.93 9.50
C LYS A 86 -1.78 -18.80 9.39
N GLU A 87 -2.80 -18.81 10.26
CA GLU A 87 -3.99 -17.94 10.12
C GLU A 87 -4.03 -16.74 11.08
N SER A 88 -3.08 -16.63 12.03
CA SER A 88 -3.10 -15.61 13.09
C SER A 88 -1.82 -14.77 13.09
N PHE A 89 -1.64 -13.91 12.08
CA PHE A 89 -0.47 -13.03 12.01
C PHE A 89 -0.87 -11.57 11.83
N GLU A 90 -0.08 -10.68 12.42
CA GLU A 90 -0.18 -9.23 12.25
C GLU A 90 1.10 -8.68 11.64
N ILE A 91 0.97 -7.81 10.64
CA ILE A 91 2.09 -7.04 10.10
C ILE A 91 2.41 -5.92 11.10
N THR A 92 3.57 -6.02 11.76
CA THR A 92 4.06 -5.01 12.70
C THR A 92 4.89 -3.94 12.01
N GLN A 93 5.54 -4.30 10.91
CA GLN A 93 6.43 -3.40 10.19
C GLN A 93 6.39 -3.68 8.69
N ILE A 94 6.31 -2.60 7.91
CA ILE A 94 6.57 -2.60 6.48
C ILE A 94 7.62 -1.54 6.15
N LYS A 95 8.72 -1.96 5.52
CA LYS A 95 9.78 -1.07 5.03
C LYS A 95 9.77 -1.11 3.51
N ILE A 96 9.47 0.02 2.88
CA ILE A 96 9.45 0.16 1.42
C ILE A 96 10.63 1.03 1.00
N ARG A 97 11.43 0.52 0.06
CA ARG A 97 12.50 1.27 -0.60
C ARG A 97 12.11 1.51 -2.05
N ALA A 98 11.75 2.76 -2.36
CA ALA A 98 11.44 3.19 -3.71
C ALA A 98 12.69 3.16 -4.61
N SER A 99 12.45 2.96 -5.91
CA SER A 99 13.45 3.15 -6.96
C SER A 99 13.77 4.63 -7.18
N ARG A 100 14.82 4.91 -7.95
CA ARG A 100 15.18 6.26 -8.41
C ARG A 100 14.26 6.78 -9.52
N GLU A 101 13.57 5.86 -10.20
CA GLU A 101 12.72 6.17 -11.35
C GLU A 101 11.30 5.60 -11.16
N PRO A 102 10.26 6.34 -11.59
CA PRO A 102 8.88 5.85 -11.54
C PRO A 102 8.70 4.66 -12.49
N LEU A 103 7.96 3.64 -12.04
CA LEU A 103 7.55 2.54 -12.91
C LEU A 103 6.22 2.88 -13.57
N GLU A 104 6.25 3.20 -14.86
CA GLU A 104 5.07 3.63 -15.64
C GLU A 104 4.49 2.52 -16.53
N ASN A 105 5.25 1.46 -16.81
CA ASN A 105 4.70 0.28 -17.48
C ASN A 105 3.96 -0.60 -16.46
N LEU A 106 2.65 -0.37 -16.37
CA LEU A 106 1.78 -1.00 -15.39
C LEU A 106 1.05 -2.25 -15.90
N ASN A 107 1.34 -2.72 -17.12
CA ASN A 107 0.63 -3.86 -17.72
C ASN A 107 1.13 -5.23 -17.25
N SER A 108 2.34 -5.30 -16.69
CA SER A 108 2.95 -6.55 -16.24
C SER A 108 4.02 -6.29 -15.18
N VAL A 109 3.62 -5.70 -14.06
CA VAL A 109 4.45 -5.46 -12.89
C VAL A 109 4.73 -6.79 -12.17
N ARG A 110 6.00 -7.16 -12.05
CA ARG A 110 6.38 -8.40 -11.33
C ARG A 110 6.22 -8.22 -9.83
N VAL A 111 5.58 -9.19 -9.17
CA VAL A 111 5.47 -9.27 -7.72
C VAL A 111 6.18 -10.53 -7.26
N THR A 112 7.10 -10.42 -6.31
CA THR A 112 7.84 -11.56 -5.75
C THR A 112 8.08 -11.36 -4.27
N PHE A 113 7.81 -12.36 -3.44
CA PHE A 113 8.10 -12.35 -2.02
C PHE A 113 8.65 -13.70 -1.59
N GLU A 114 9.49 -13.70 -0.56
CA GLU A 114 10.03 -14.90 0.05
C GLU A 114 10.15 -14.72 1.57
N VAL A 115 10.11 -15.83 2.30
CA VAL A 115 10.40 -15.87 3.74
C VAL A 115 11.92 -15.82 3.91
N MET A 116 12.41 -14.79 4.59
CA MET A 116 13.83 -14.59 4.85
C MET A 116 14.29 -15.34 6.09
N SER A 117 13.47 -15.29 7.14
CA SER A 117 13.76 -15.93 8.40
C SER A 117 12.47 -16.13 9.18
N GLU A 118 12.51 -17.08 10.10
CA GLU A 118 11.37 -17.41 10.93
C GLU A 118 11.80 -17.90 12.30
N SER A 119 11.11 -17.42 13.32
CA SER A 119 11.16 -17.89 14.69
C SER A 119 9.76 -18.37 15.11
N GLU A 120 9.64 -18.79 16.37
CA GLU A 120 8.36 -19.25 16.96
C GLU A 120 7.22 -18.23 16.79
N HIS A 121 7.52 -16.94 16.96
CA HIS A 121 6.52 -15.88 16.96
C HIS A 121 6.68 -14.87 15.83
N THR A 122 7.76 -14.90 15.05
CA THR A 122 8.06 -13.86 14.06
C THR A 122 8.41 -14.47 12.71
N VAL A 123 7.83 -13.94 11.64
CA VAL A 123 8.22 -14.26 10.27
C VAL A 123 8.68 -12.97 9.58
N MET A 124 9.87 -13.01 9.00
CA MET A 124 10.40 -11.94 8.18
C MET A 124 10.22 -12.30 6.72
N LEU A 125 9.60 -11.41 5.94
CA LEU A 125 9.45 -11.58 4.50
C LEU A 125 10.16 -10.44 3.77
N SER A 126 10.73 -10.74 2.62
CA SER A 126 11.31 -9.75 1.72
C SER A 126 10.79 -9.97 0.32
N GLY A 127 10.72 -8.91 -0.46
CA GLY A 127 10.20 -9.00 -1.80
C GLY A 127 10.36 -7.73 -2.62
N LYS A 128 9.75 -7.77 -3.80
CA LYS A 128 9.66 -6.66 -4.72
C LYS A 128 8.26 -6.58 -5.32
N VAL A 129 7.83 -5.35 -5.51
CA VAL A 129 6.67 -5.00 -6.35
C VAL A 129 7.21 -4.06 -7.42
N GLY A 130 7.32 -4.57 -8.64
CA GLY A 130 7.98 -3.86 -9.73
C GLY A 130 9.43 -3.52 -9.40
N ASN A 131 9.73 -2.23 -9.35
CA ASN A 131 11.06 -1.71 -9.05
C ASN A 131 11.25 -1.28 -7.58
N MET A 132 10.25 -1.49 -6.71
CA MET A 132 10.34 -1.17 -5.29
C MET A 132 10.64 -2.44 -4.47
N SER A 133 11.57 -2.33 -3.52
CA SER A 133 11.88 -3.40 -2.58
C SER A 133 11.07 -3.24 -1.30
N VAL A 134 10.66 -4.36 -0.71
CA VAL A 134 9.86 -4.39 0.50
C VAL A 134 10.45 -5.40 1.49
N ALA A 135 10.48 -5.02 2.77
CA ALA A 135 10.68 -5.95 3.88
C ALA A 135 9.50 -5.85 4.84
N LEU A 136 9.00 -7.00 5.28
CA LEU A 136 7.88 -7.15 6.19
C LEU A 136 8.34 -7.90 7.44
N GLU A 137 7.81 -7.49 8.57
CA GLU A 137 7.85 -8.26 9.81
C GLU A 137 6.41 -8.57 10.20
N VAL A 138 6.15 -9.85 10.42
CA VAL A 138 4.85 -10.30 10.94
C VAL A 138 5.04 -11.10 12.21
N ILE A 139 4.14 -10.87 13.17
CA ILE A 139 4.14 -11.59 14.44
C ILE A 139 2.91 -12.49 14.54
N ASN A 140 3.07 -13.66 15.12
CA ASN A 140 1.96 -14.54 15.46
C ASN A 140 1.18 -13.88 16.60
N LYS A 141 -0.12 -13.66 16.40
CA LYS A 141 -1.02 -13.21 17.47
C LYS A 141 -1.45 -14.42 18.29
N ASP A 142 -0.92 -14.54 19.50
CA ASP A 142 -1.66 -15.20 20.57
C ASP A 142 -2.90 -14.36 20.88
N ARG A 143 -4.01 -14.70 20.23
CA ARG A 143 -5.37 -14.13 20.36
C ARG A 143 -5.43 -12.71 20.97
N SER A 144 -5.32 -11.65 20.16
CA SER A 144 -5.83 -10.32 20.55
C SER A 144 -6.35 -9.47 19.37
N ASP A 145 -7.66 -9.22 19.45
CA ASP A 145 -8.54 -8.09 19.09
C ASP A 145 -8.40 -7.28 17.80
N LEU A 146 -7.40 -7.54 16.96
CA LEU A 146 -7.34 -7.02 15.59
C LEU A 146 -7.03 -8.18 14.66
N GLN A 147 -8.06 -8.97 14.37
CA GLN A 147 -8.02 -9.83 13.20
C GLN A 147 -7.84 -8.92 11.99
N LEU A 148 -6.66 -8.94 11.38
CA LEU A 148 -6.65 -8.90 9.92
C LEU A 148 -7.51 -10.11 9.56
N SER A 149 -8.78 -9.87 9.21
CA SER A 149 -9.63 -10.92 8.67
C SER A 149 -8.80 -11.67 7.64
N SER A 150 -8.93 -13.00 7.60
CA SER A 150 -8.25 -13.95 6.69
C SER A 150 -8.35 -13.64 5.18
N ASN A 151 -8.84 -12.45 4.85
CA ASN A 151 -8.93 -11.86 3.55
C ASN A 151 -8.56 -10.38 3.67
N PHE A 152 -7.27 -10.03 3.76
CA PHE A 152 -6.87 -8.70 3.27
C PHE A 152 -7.09 -8.70 1.75
N SER A 153 -8.35 -8.57 1.38
CA SER A 153 -8.79 -8.44 0.01
C SER A 153 -8.60 -6.98 -0.38
N VAL A 154 -8.05 -6.78 -1.57
CA VAL A 154 -7.97 -5.46 -2.20
C VAL A 154 -9.33 -4.75 -2.14
N GLU A 155 -10.41 -5.51 -2.31
CA GLU A 155 -11.78 -5.02 -2.20
C GLU A 155 -12.15 -4.54 -0.79
N GLY A 156 -11.79 -5.29 0.26
CA GLY A 156 -11.99 -4.85 1.64
C GLY A 156 -11.28 -3.52 1.95
N PHE A 157 -10.05 -3.36 1.45
CA PHE A 157 -9.32 -2.09 1.60
C PHE A 157 -10.00 -0.94 0.84
N LYS A 158 -10.38 -1.15 -0.43
CA LYS A 158 -11.04 -0.14 -1.27
C LYS A 158 -12.33 0.39 -0.65
N HIS A 159 -13.15 -0.49 -0.09
CA HIS A 159 -14.44 -0.12 0.47
C HIS A 159 -14.39 0.35 1.93
N SER A 160 -13.25 0.18 2.62
CA SER A 160 -13.08 0.72 3.97
C SER A 160 -13.04 2.25 3.99
N ARG A 161 -13.72 2.88 4.96
CA ARG A 161 -13.54 4.30 5.26
C ARG A 161 -12.48 4.44 6.35
N GLN A 162 -11.38 5.08 6.01
CA GLN A 162 -10.32 5.44 6.97
C GLN A 162 -10.53 6.91 7.35
N SER A 163 -10.81 7.20 8.62
CA SER A 163 -10.88 8.57 9.13
C SER A 163 -9.68 8.88 10.01
N ILE A 164 -9.11 10.08 9.81
CA ILE A 164 -8.14 10.67 10.72
C ILE A 164 -8.80 11.93 11.26
N GLU A 165 -9.07 11.91 12.56
CA GLU A 165 -9.77 12.98 13.26
C GLU A 165 -8.81 13.71 14.21
N ASN A 166 -9.20 14.92 14.59
CA ASN A 166 -8.50 15.71 15.62
C ASN A 166 -7.02 15.99 15.28
N ILE A 167 -6.75 16.38 14.04
CA ILE A 167 -5.39 16.64 13.55
C ILE A 167 -4.84 17.91 14.19
N ARG A 168 -3.72 17.80 14.91
CA ARG A 168 -3.03 18.92 15.56
C ARG A 168 -1.70 19.19 14.87
N LEU A 169 -1.58 20.34 14.20
CA LEU A 169 -0.34 20.76 13.55
C LEU A 169 0.40 21.78 14.41
N LYS A 170 1.63 21.43 14.81
CA LYS A 170 2.59 22.36 15.41
C LYS A 170 3.26 23.16 14.28
N ASN A 171 3.01 24.47 14.23
CA ASN A 171 3.73 25.36 13.32
C ASN A 171 5.22 25.39 13.73
N LYS A 172 6.10 24.85 12.89
CA LYS A 172 7.48 25.34 12.78
C LYS A 172 7.51 26.29 11.57
N GLY A 173 8.17 27.44 11.71
CA GLY A 173 7.99 28.65 10.90
C GLY A 173 7.81 28.48 9.38
N GLY A 174 6.89 29.28 8.83
CA GLY A 174 6.85 29.84 7.47
C GLY A 174 7.18 28.94 6.28
N LEU A 175 6.19 28.22 5.74
CA LEU A 175 6.21 27.82 4.33
C LEU A 175 5.69 28.99 3.48
N LYS A 176 6.62 29.80 2.94
CA LYS A 176 6.33 30.67 1.79
C LYS A 176 6.22 29.78 0.56
N PHE A 177 5.00 29.52 0.09
CA PHE A 177 4.79 29.03 -1.27
C PHE A 177 4.91 30.24 -2.21
N GLN A 178 6.08 30.44 -2.80
CA GLN A 178 6.18 31.22 -4.03
C GLN A 178 5.92 30.26 -5.20
N ALA A 179 4.75 30.40 -5.80
CA ALA A 179 4.53 29.88 -7.14
C ALA A 179 5.28 30.79 -8.11
N GLN A 180 6.39 30.31 -8.68
CA GLN A 180 6.94 30.93 -9.88
C GLN A 180 6.07 30.49 -11.06
N ARG A 181 5.67 31.49 -11.86
CA ARG A 181 4.93 31.35 -13.11
C ARG A 181 5.83 30.81 -14.21
#